data_AF-A9VQY6-F1
#
_entry.id   AF-A9VQY6-F1
#
_cell.length_a   1.000
_cell.length_b   1.000
_cell.length_c   1.000
_cell.angle_alpha   90.00
_cell.angle_beta   90.00
_cell.angle_gamma   90.00
#
_symmetry.space_group_name_H-M   'P 1'
#
loop_
_entity.id
_entity.type
_entity.pdbx_description
1 polymer ?
#
loop_
_entity_poly.entity_id
_entity_poly.type
_entity_poly.pdbx_seq_one_letter_code
_entity_poly.pdbx_strand_id
1 'polypeptide(L)'
;MFNVQIDENVVKELCVEEIQKKVKEYDAELAFWDTKELKKRVCMSWNTIQDQFFFDPRFPKFKVGKKWYFPAKQVQAFLVEWAEERMD
;
A
#
# COMPACT_ATOMS: atom_id res chain seq x y z
N MET A 1 0.02 -46.18 18.66
CA MET A 1 0.75 -44.90 18.61
C MET A 1 0.40 -44.23 17.29
N PHE A 2 -0.33 -43.11 17.32
CA PHE A 2 -0.66 -42.36 16.10
C PHE A 2 0.53 -41.48 15.73
N ASN A 3 1.16 -41.78 14.61
CA ASN A 3 2.27 -41.00 14.07
C ASN A 3 1.69 -39.86 13.23
N VAL A 4 1.56 -38.67 13.82
CA VAL A 4 1.12 -37.48 13.09
C VAL A 4 2.34 -36.96 12.32
N GLN A 5 2.42 -37.32 11.04
CA GLN A 5 3.35 -36.68 10.12
C GLN A 5 2.79 -35.31 9.78
N ILE A 6 3.38 -34.28 10.40
CA ILE A 6 3.04 -32.89 10.12
C ILE A 6 3.75 -32.52 8.82
N ASP A 7 2.97 -32.33 7.76
CA ASP A 7 3.47 -31.82 6.49
C ASP A 7 3.83 -30.34 6.67
N GLU A 8 5.12 -30.04 6.69
CA GLU A 8 5.62 -28.67 6.87
C GLU A 8 5.09 -27.67 5.84
N ASN A 9 4.69 -28.14 4.65
CA ASN A 9 4.11 -27.28 3.62
C ASN A 9 2.72 -26.80 4.01
N VAL A 10 1.89 -27.70 4.54
CA VAL A 10 0.54 -27.40 5.02
C VAL A 10 0.58 -26.41 6.19
N VAL A 11 1.56 -26.56 7.08
CA VAL A 11 1.75 -25.63 8.21
C VAL A 11 2.19 -24.24 7.73
N LYS A 12 3.04 -24.15 6.71
CA LYS A 12 3.45 -22.87 6.13
C LYS A 12 2.29 -22.16 5.45
N GLU A 13 1.47 -22.87 4.68
CA GLU A 13 0.30 -22.29 4.03
C GLU A 13 -0.71 -21.73 5.03
N LEU A 14 -1.03 -22.49 6.08
CA LEU A 14 -1.89 -22.04 7.18
C LEU A 14 -1.34 -20.80 7.89
N CYS A 15 -0.02 -20.75 8.12
CA CYS A 15 0.63 -19.58 8.70
C CYS A 15 0.54 -18.35 7.78
N VAL A 16 0.77 -18.52 6.48
CA VAL A 16 0.69 -17.42 5.51
C VAL A 16 -0.75 -16.90 5.41
N GLU A 17 -1.74 -17.77 5.38
CA GLU A 17 -3.16 -17.38 5.39
C GLU A 17 -3.55 -16.60 6.65
N GLU A 18 -3.12 -17.06 7.82
CA GLU A 18 -3.46 -16.42 9.09
C GLU A 18 -2.77 -15.04 9.23
N ILE A 19 -1.53 -14.92 8.73
CA ILE A 19 -0.83 -13.65 8.63
C ILE A 19 -1.55 -12.71 7.65
N GLN A 20 -1.94 -13.19 6.47
CA GLN A 20 -2.70 -12.39 5.49
C GLN A 20 -4.05 -11.93 6.05
N LYS A 21 -4.76 -12.78 6.80
CA LYS A 21 -6.01 -12.42 7.49
C LYS A 21 -5.79 -11.34 8.52
N LYS A 22 -4.79 -11.48 9.39
CA LYS A 22 -4.49 -10.46 10.41
C LYS A 22 -4.03 -9.15 9.81
N VAL A 23 -3.24 -9.19 8.74
CA VAL A 23 -2.86 -7.98 7.99
C VAL A 23 -4.08 -7.27 7.40
N LYS A 24 -5.08 -8.01 6.89
CA LYS A 24 -6.36 -7.43 6.44
C LYS A 24 -7.21 -6.85 7.57
N GLU A 25 -7.12 -7.38 8.79
CA GLU A 25 -7.89 -6.89 9.95
C GLU A 25 -7.31 -5.61 10.56
N TYR A 26 -5.99 -5.40 10.47
CA TYR A 26 -5.33 -4.14 10.89
C TYR A 26 -5.49 -3.00 9.88
N ASP A 27 -6.16 -3.26 8.77
CA ASP A 27 -6.41 -2.31 7.70
C ASP A 27 -7.56 -1.35 8.09
N ALA A 28 -7.36 -0.60 9.18
CA ALA A 28 -8.07 0.66 9.43
C ALA A 28 -7.55 1.71 8.43
N GLU A 29 -7.69 1.39 7.14
CA GLU A 29 -7.16 2.16 6.05
C GLU A 29 -8.02 3.41 5.90
N LEU A 30 -7.40 4.58 6.05
CA LEU A 30 -8.06 5.83 5.72
C LEU A 30 -8.58 5.76 4.29
N ALA A 31 -9.87 6.03 4.07
CA ALA A 31 -10.41 6.09 2.71
C ALA A 31 -9.64 7.09 1.83
N PHE A 32 -9.14 8.17 2.45
CA PHE A 32 -8.34 9.20 1.79
C PHE A 32 -7.15 9.63 2.64
N TRP A 33 -6.03 9.86 2.00
CA TRP A 33 -4.88 10.55 2.58
C TRP A 33 -4.95 12.03 2.25
N ASP A 34 -4.50 12.86 3.19
CA ASP A 34 -4.14 14.24 2.90
C ASP A 34 -2.64 14.32 2.51
N THR A 35 -2.17 15.51 2.14
CA THR A 35 -0.75 15.72 1.80
C THR A 35 0.20 15.34 2.92
N LYS A 36 -0.18 15.50 4.20
CA LYS A 36 0.70 15.17 5.32
C LYS A 36 0.85 13.66 5.45
N GLU A 37 -0.26 12.94 5.32
CA GLU A 37 -0.26 11.48 5.37
C GLU A 37 0.44 10.87 4.16
N LEU A 38 0.20 11.39 2.94
CA LEU A 38 0.92 10.95 1.74
C LEU A 38 2.44 11.04 1.94
N LYS A 39 2.94 12.20 2.41
CA LYS A 39 4.38 12.38 2.69
C LYS A 39 4.94 11.37 3.68
N LYS A 40 4.17 11.02 4.72
CA LYS A 40 4.57 10.01 5.70
C LYS A 40 4.60 8.61 5.08
N ARG A 41 3.59 8.27 4.28
CA ARG A 41 3.45 6.93 3.66
C ARG A 41 4.54 6.64 2.63
N VAL A 42 4.90 7.63 1.81
CA VAL A 42 5.94 7.47 0.79
C VAL A 42 7.34 7.85 1.27
N CYS A 43 7.48 8.34 2.51
CA CYS A 43 8.75 8.80 3.08
C CYS A 43 9.49 9.86 2.22
N MET A 44 8.75 10.70 1.50
CA MET A 44 9.30 11.71 0.59
C MET A 44 8.89 13.13 0.97
N SER A 45 9.77 14.09 0.62
CA SER A 45 9.44 15.51 0.71
C SER A 45 8.33 15.87 -0.30
N TRP A 46 7.61 16.98 -0.08
CA TRP A 46 6.57 17.40 -1.02
C TRP A 46 7.15 17.72 -2.41
N ASN A 47 8.30 18.37 -2.45
CA ASN A 47 8.98 18.68 -3.71
C ASN A 47 9.34 17.40 -4.47
N THR A 48 9.91 16.41 -3.77
CA THR A 48 10.22 15.11 -4.36
C THR A 48 8.98 14.42 -4.92
N ILE A 49 7.86 14.44 -4.19
CA ILE A 49 6.59 13.89 -4.68
C ILE A 49 6.15 14.61 -5.96
N GLN A 50 6.28 15.94 -5.98
CA GLN A 50 5.96 16.75 -7.14
C GLN A 50 6.80 16.37 -8.36
N ASP A 51 8.11 16.24 -8.17
CA ASP A 51 9.07 15.93 -9.23
C ASP A 51 8.94 14.48 -9.74
N GLN A 52 8.55 13.55 -8.88
CA GLN A 52 8.57 12.12 -9.20
C GLN A 52 7.29 11.61 -9.87
N PHE A 53 6.12 11.91 -9.30
CA PHE A 53 4.87 11.29 -9.75
C PHE A 53 3.62 12.15 -9.58
N PHE A 54 3.68 13.26 -8.85
CA PHE A 54 2.48 14.05 -8.58
C PHE A 54 1.81 14.54 -9.86
N PHE A 55 2.59 14.94 -10.88
CA PHE A 55 2.06 15.45 -12.14
C PHE A 55 1.73 14.35 -13.16
N ASP A 56 1.94 13.09 -12.80
CA ASP A 56 1.53 11.97 -13.63
C ASP A 56 -0.01 11.99 -13.80
N PRO A 57 -0.54 11.93 -15.04
CA PRO A 57 -1.97 11.89 -15.28
C PRO A 57 -2.66 10.65 -14.68
N ARG A 58 -1.93 9.56 -14.45
CA ARG A 58 -2.43 8.33 -13.82
C ARG A 58 -2.53 8.45 -12.29
N PHE A 59 -1.81 9.40 -11.68
CA PHE A 59 -1.77 9.53 -10.22
C PHE A 59 -3.13 9.98 -9.64
N PRO A 60 -3.79 9.16 -8.80
CA PRO A 60 -5.14 9.44 -8.33
C PRO A 60 -5.13 10.51 -7.24
N LYS A 61 -5.58 11.71 -7.61
CA LYS A 61 -5.67 12.90 -6.74
C LYS A 61 -6.91 13.72 -7.06
N PHE A 62 -7.48 14.35 -6.05
CA PHE A 62 -8.54 15.33 -6.23
C PHE A 62 -8.44 16.46 -5.20
N LYS A 63 -9.00 17.61 -5.55
CA LYS A 63 -8.91 18.82 -4.72
C LYS A 63 -10.28 19.14 -4.14
N VAL A 64 -10.34 19.31 -2.82
CA VAL A 64 -11.52 19.80 -2.11
C VAL A 64 -11.18 21.14 -1.46
N GLY A 65 -11.72 22.21 -2.03
CA GLY A 65 -11.37 23.58 -1.67
C GLY A 65 -9.88 23.86 -1.91
N LYS A 66 -9.12 24.08 -0.84
CA LYS A 66 -7.68 24.35 -0.90
C LYS A 66 -6.80 23.12 -0.65
N LYS A 67 -7.38 21.98 -0.27
CA LYS A 67 -6.64 20.78 0.15
C LYS A 67 -6.67 19.70 -0.92
N TRP A 68 -5.58 18.96 -1.04
CA TRP A 68 -5.48 17.75 -1.86
C TRP A 68 -5.83 16.53 -1.03
N TYR A 69 -6.54 15.61 -1.68
CA TYR A 69 -6.92 14.32 -1.15
C TYR A 69 -6.57 13.23 -2.15
N PHE A 70 -6.24 12.07 -1.60
CA PHE A 70 -5.67 10.95 -2.33
C PHE A 70 -6.40 9.68 -1.90
N PRO A 71 -7.16 9.00 -2.78
CA PRO A 71 -7.80 7.74 -2.45
C PRO A 71 -6.73 6.69 -2.10
N ALA A 72 -6.70 6.23 -0.85
CA ALA A 72 -5.58 5.44 -0.33
C ALA A 72 -5.29 4.20 -1.18
N LYS A 73 -6.33 3.40 -1.44
CA LYS A 73 -6.22 2.16 -2.23
C LYS A 73 -5.70 2.39 -3.65
N GLN A 74 -6.17 3.46 -4.30
CA GLN A 74 -5.77 3.76 -5.68
C GLN A 74 -4.34 4.30 -5.72
N VAL A 75 -3.95 5.13 -4.74
CA VAL A 75 -2.57 5.63 -4.66
C VAL A 75 -1.60 4.49 -4.36
N GLN A 76 -1.93 3.56 -3.47
CA GLN A 76 -1.07 2.41 -3.21
C GLN A 76 -0.84 1.57 -4.46
N ALA A 77 -1.91 1.24 -5.19
CA ALA A 77 -1.80 0.48 -6.44
C ALA A 77 -0.89 1.21 -7.45
N PHE A 78 -1.11 2.51 -7.64
CA PHE A 78 -0.25 3.35 -8.49
C PHE A 78 1.22 3.34 -8.04
N LEU A 79 1.49 3.44 -6.73
CA LEU A 79 2.86 3.49 -6.21
C LEU A 79 3.63 2.19 -6.41
N VAL A 80 2.93 1.05 -6.37
CA VAL A 80 3.53 -0.26 -6.68
C VAL A 80 3.92 -0.32 -8.15
N GLU A 81 3.00 0.01 -9.06
CA GLU A 81 3.28 0.07 -10.51
C GLU A 81 4.43 1.05 -10.82
N TRP A 82 4.39 2.25 -10.25
CA TRP A 82 5.41 3.27 -10.41
C TRP A 82 6.80 2.84 -9.90
N ALA A 83 6.84 2.00 -8.86
CA ALA A 83 8.09 1.47 -8.31
C ALA A 83 8.65 0.35 -9.18
N GLU A 84 7.80 -0.55 -9.69
CA GLU A 84 8.18 -1.63 -10.60
C GLU A 84 8.79 -1.07 -11.90
N GLU A 85 8.18 -0.02 -12.48
CA GLU A 85 8.69 0.68 -13.67
C GLU A 85 10.11 1.28 -13.51
N ARG A 86 10.62 1.40 -12.27
CA ARG A 86 11.93 1.99 -11.95
C ARG A 86 12.97 0.98 -11.49
N MET A 87 12.57 -0.26 -11.25
CA MET A 87 13.49 -1.35 -10.88
C MET A 87 14.05 -2.08 -12.11
N ASP A 88 13.46 -1.85 -13.29
CA ASP A 88 14.00 -2.20 -14.61
C ASP A 88 14.98 -1.13 -15.15
#